data_AF-A0A854QD42-F1
#
_entry.id   AF-A0A854QD42-F1
#
_cell.length_a   1.000
_cell.length_b   1.000
_cell.length_c   1.000
_cell.angle_alpha   90.00
_cell.angle_beta   90.00
_cell.angle_gamma   90.00
#
_symmetry.space_group_name_H-M   'P 1'
#
loop_
_entity.id
_entity.type
_entity.pdbx_description
1 polymer ?
#
loop_
_entity_poly.entity_id
_entity_poly.type
_entity_poly.pdbx_seq_one_letter_code
_entity_poly.pdbx_strand_id
1 'polypeptide(L)'
;MTTSANHSIMMHPTTPTISHVTIADPLPGHNAPHIMYRTLSHVSGDTGPGVVYPGMRLSRALTPGGTPVDTSQPALPNYHRALGDPASIGFISLSAGTLLISLYNVQTRGITTPSVILGLALGFSSIVQTIAGILEWASGNTFAAIAFTSYGGFWFSFAVLYIPQFEVTASYASDISMLANGIGPYLVMWGIITFLFLLASLRSSIALISLFLMLDLSFWLTAAGYLSQNEKILKGGGGFGIAAAFCGFYAALATLLSGHTSFFLVPTGDLRPELPHKRA
;
A
#
# COMPACT_ATOMS: atom_id res chain seq x y z
N MET A 1 -5.37 -5.22 91.86
CA MET A 1 -4.99 -5.69 90.52
C MET A 1 -4.78 -4.45 89.66
N THR A 2 -3.53 -4.12 89.39
CA THR A 2 -3.09 -2.82 88.86
C THR A 2 -2.87 -2.87 87.34
N THR A 3 -3.10 -1.72 86.73
CA THR A 3 -3.08 -1.33 85.30
C THR A 3 -1.74 -1.54 84.59
N SER A 4 -1.77 -1.85 83.29
CA SER A 4 -0.61 -1.76 82.37
C SER A 4 -1.02 -1.12 81.04
N ALA A 5 -0.14 -0.25 80.53
CA ALA A 5 -0.31 0.66 79.40
C ALA A 5 0.21 0.07 78.08
N ASN A 6 -0.46 0.37 76.97
CA ASN A 6 0.01 0.06 75.60
C ASN A 6 0.63 1.31 74.95
N HIS A 7 1.87 1.15 74.48
CA HIS A 7 2.66 2.15 73.77
C HIS A 7 2.16 2.33 72.32
N SER A 8 2.01 3.57 71.86
CA SER A 8 1.69 3.92 70.46
C SER A 8 2.97 4.40 69.77
N ILE A 9 3.40 3.73 68.70
CA ILE A 9 4.52 4.19 67.85
C ILE A 9 3.94 4.94 66.65
N MET A 10 4.26 6.23 66.58
CA MET A 10 3.87 7.16 65.53
C MET A 10 4.84 7.01 64.34
N MET A 11 4.40 6.45 63.21
CA MET A 11 5.17 6.51 61.96
C MET A 11 4.79 7.76 61.17
N HIS A 12 5.78 8.62 60.94
CA HIS A 12 5.66 9.85 60.16
C HIS A 12 5.52 9.50 58.66
N PRO A 13 4.54 10.03 57.92
CA PRO A 13 4.53 9.91 56.47
C PRO A 13 5.66 10.77 55.89
N THR A 14 6.56 10.16 55.12
CA THR A 14 7.57 10.86 54.33
C THR A 14 6.93 11.34 53.03
N THR A 15 6.84 12.65 52.85
CA THR A 15 6.45 13.28 51.58
C THR A 15 7.50 12.92 50.52
N PRO A 16 7.12 12.42 49.33
CA PRO A 16 8.09 12.22 48.26
C PRO A 16 8.51 13.59 47.69
N THR A 17 9.79 13.90 47.84
CA THR A 17 10.45 15.08 47.26
C THR A 17 10.61 14.91 45.75
N ILE A 18 10.17 15.89 44.97
CA ILE A 18 10.43 15.97 43.53
C ILE A 18 11.93 16.24 43.34
N SER A 19 12.68 15.27 42.83
CA SER A 19 14.09 15.48 42.45
C SER A 19 14.23 15.65 40.93
N HIS A 20 14.60 16.88 40.57
CA HIS A 20 15.18 17.35 39.30
C HIS A 20 14.40 17.21 37.98
N VAL A 21 14.01 18.39 37.46
CA VAL A 21 13.69 18.62 36.05
C VAL A 21 15.01 18.95 35.33
N THR A 22 15.50 18.07 34.47
CA THR A 22 16.62 18.42 33.59
C THR A 22 16.06 19.03 32.31
N ILE A 23 16.17 20.36 32.19
CA ILE A 23 15.98 21.07 30.94
C ILE A 23 17.28 20.90 30.16
N ALA A 24 17.24 20.23 29.00
CA ALA A 24 18.34 20.33 28.06
C ALA A 24 18.26 21.71 27.40
N ASP A 25 19.24 22.58 27.68
CA ASP A 25 19.35 23.86 26.98
C ASP A 25 19.64 23.59 25.50
N PRO A 26 18.92 24.23 24.56
CA PRO A 26 19.24 24.14 23.15
C PRO A 26 20.54 24.89 22.86
N LEU A 27 21.36 24.35 21.96
CA LEU A 27 22.52 25.07 21.40
C LEU A 27 22.08 26.44 20.85
N PRO A 28 22.90 27.50 20.99
CA PRO A 28 22.48 28.85 20.59
C PRO A 28 22.16 28.90 19.09
N GLY A 29 20.90 29.19 18.74
CA GLY A 29 20.47 29.50 17.36
C GLY A 29 19.41 28.60 16.73
N HIS A 30 18.81 27.64 17.44
CA HIS A 30 17.72 26.81 16.90
C HIS A 30 16.41 26.99 17.67
N ASN A 31 15.39 27.57 17.02
CA ASN A 31 14.01 27.59 17.52
C ASN A 31 13.33 26.25 17.19
N ALA A 32 13.59 25.21 17.99
CA ALA A 32 12.87 23.94 17.92
C ALA A 32 11.74 23.92 18.98
N PRO A 33 10.54 23.37 18.67
CA PRO A 33 9.49 23.21 19.67
C PRO A 33 9.94 22.25 20.78
N HIS A 34 9.64 22.60 22.03
CA HIS A 34 10.01 21.82 23.21
C HIS A 34 9.36 20.42 23.17
N ILE A 35 10.15 19.39 22.82
CA ILE A 35 9.74 18.00 22.97
C ILE A 35 10.07 17.58 24.41
N MET A 36 9.03 17.52 25.25
CA MET A 36 9.13 17.00 26.61
C MET A 36 9.35 15.48 26.56
N TYR A 37 10.58 15.03 26.79
CA TYR A 37 10.83 13.61 27.09
C TYR A 37 10.59 13.36 28.57
N ARG A 38 9.46 12.73 28.91
CA ARG A 38 9.23 12.20 30.26
C ARG A 38 9.95 10.85 30.36
N THR A 39 11.20 10.87 30.81
CA THR A 39 11.91 9.64 31.18
C THR A 39 11.32 9.14 32.51
N LEU A 40 10.48 8.12 32.47
CA LEU A 40 10.01 7.45 33.69
C LEU A 40 11.16 6.61 34.24
N SER A 41 11.75 7.07 35.34
CA SER A 41 12.68 6.27 36.15
C SER A 41 11.94 5.09 36.77
N HIS A 42 12.39 3.88 36.42
CA HIS A 42 12.20 2.59 37.08
C HIS A 42 11.04 2.43 38.09
N VAL A 43 10.06 1.59 37.72
CA VAL A 43 9.36 0.73 38.69
C VAL A 43 9.42 -0.69 38.14
N SER A 44 10.41 -1.45 38.63
CA SER A 44 10.39 -2.91 38.61
C SER A 44 9.51 -3.37 39.77
N GLY A 45 8.53 -4.21 39.50
CA GLY A 45 7.57 -4.68 40.51
C GLY A 45 6.76 -5.84 39.98
N ASP A 46 7.39 -7.01 39.98
CA ASP A 46 6.72 -8.31 39.98
C ASP A 46 5.81 -8.42 41.21
N THR A 47 4.49 -8.54 41.02
CA THR A 47 3.54 -9.23 41.92
C THR A 47 2.16 -9.29 41.26
N GLY A 48 1.44 -10.40 41.48
CA GLY A 48 0.10 -10.67 40.96
C GLY A 48 -1.03 -9.75 41.48
N PRO A 49 -2.23 -10.32 41.65
CA PRO A 49 -3.46 -9.89 40.98
C PRO A 49 -3.81 -8.41 41.16
N GLY A 50 -4.26 -7.80 40.06
CA GLY A 50 -4.33 -6.37 39.81
C GLY A 50 -4.97 -5.50 40.89
N VAL A 51 -4.20 -4.50 41.33
CA VAL A 51 -4.70 -3.32 42.04
C VAL A 51 -4.74 -2.16 41.07
N VAL A 52 -5.94 -1.81 40.60
CA VAL A 52 -6.19 -0.63 39.77
C VAL A 52 -6.37 0.57 40.70
N TYR A 53 -5.42 1.51 40.70
CA TYR A 53 -5.57 2.79 41.41
C TYR A 53 -6.52 3.70 40.61
N PRO A 54 -7.62 4.22 41.22
CA PRO A 54 -8.56 5.07 40.51
C PRO A 54 -7.92 6.43 40.24
N GLY A 55 -7.70 6.76 38.96
CA GLY A 55 -7.24 8.08 38.50
C GLY A 55 -5.95 8.10 37.69
N MET A 56 -5.17 7.01 37.65
CA MET A 56 -4.01 6.91 36.75
C MET A 56 -4.34 6.00 35.56
N ARG A 57 -4.54 6.58 34.37
CA ARG A 57 -4.52 5.79 33.13
C ARG A 57 -3.10 5.27 32.95
N LEU A 58 -2.90 3.98 33.18
CA LEU A 58 -1.71 3.25 32.73
C LEU A 58 -1.70 3.30 31.20
N SER A 59 -0.99 4.28 30.63
CA SER A 59 -0.72 4.30 29.20
C SER A 59 0.33 3.24 28.91
N ARG A 60 -0.06 2.23 28.13
CA ARG A 60 0.82 1.19 27.62
C ARG A 60 2.02 1.87 26.96
N ALA A 61 3.24 1.56 27.40
CA ALA A 61 4.43 2.09 26.76
C ALA A 61 4.33 1.75 25.26
N LEU A 62 4.62 2.71 24.38
CA LEU A 62 4.55 2.49 22.94
C LEU A 62 5.98 2.38 22.41
N THR A 63 6.20 1.45 21.48
CA THR A 63 7.43 1.44 20.69
C THR A 63 7.52 2.73 19.85
N PRO A 64 8.70 3.11 19.32
CA PRO A 64 8.81 4.20 18.36
C PRO A 64 7.87 4.05 17.13
N GLY A 65 7.34 2.85 16.88
CA GLY A 65 6.31 2.57 15.86
C GLY A 65 4.86 2.70 16.32
N GLY A 66 4.60 3.25 17.51
CA GLY A 66 3.24 3.60 17.97
C GLY A 66 2.39 2.44 18.51
N THR A 67 2.97 1.26 18.72
CA THR A 67 2.26 0.08 19.26
C THR A 67 2.68 -0.24 20.69
N PRO A 68 1.76 -0.80 21.51
CA PRO A 68 2.06 -1.33 22.84
C PRO A 68 3.34 -2.15 22.94
N VAL A 69 4.21 -1.81 23.89
CA VAL A 69 5.36 -2.61 24.33
C VAL A 69 4.80 -3.88 24.95
N ASP A 70 5.00 -4.99 24.25
CA ASP A 70 4.67 -6.33 24.70
C ASP A 70 5.92 -6.94 25.34
N THR A 71 5.88 -7.11 26.65
CA THR A 71 6.95 -7.74 27.45
C THR A 71 6.69 -9.23 27.67
N SER A 72 5.67 -9.82 27.04
CA SER A 72 5.55 -11.29 27.03
C SER A 72 6.82 -11.84 26.39
N GLN A 73 7.55 -12.67 27.13
CA GLN A 73 8.77 -13.29 26.62
C GLN A 73 8.35 -14.46 25.72
N PRO A 74 8.34 -14.30 24.39
CA PRO A 74 7.99 -15.39 23.51
C PRO A 74 9.20 -16.33 23.44
N ALA A 75 8.96 -17.62 23.23
CA ALA A 75 10.04 -18.61 23.08
C ALA A 75 10.97 -18.31 21.87
N LEU A 76 10.58 -17.36 21.01
CA LEU A 76 11.32 -16.89 19.84
C LEU A 76 11.40 -15.35 19.84
N PRO A 77 12.40 -14.75 19.16
CA PRO A 77 12.55 -13.30 19.12
C PRO A 77 11.35 -12.62 18.44
N ASN A 78 10.76 -11.62 19.10
CA ASN A 78 9.89 -10.65 18.45
C ASN A 78 10.75 -9.74 17.58
N TYR A 79 10.77 -9.99 16.26
CA TYR A 79 11.44 -9.12 15.32
C TYR A 79 10.55 -7.92 14.97
N HIS A 80 10.84 -6.76 15.54
CA HIS A 80 10.23 -5.50 15.14
C HIS A 80 10.94 -4.96 13.89
N ARG A 81 10.53 -5.42 12.70
CA ARG A 81 11.07 -4.96 11.41
C ARG A 81 10.01 -4.12 10.69
N ALA A 82 10.35 -2.90 10.31
CA ALA A 82 9.61 -2.17 9.29
C ALA A 82 9.98 -2.76 7.92
N LEU A 83 8.98 -3.21 7.16
CA LEU A 83 9.19 -3.67 5.79
C LEU A 83 9.31 -2.47 4.85
N GLY A 84 10.02 -2.65 3.73
CA GLY A 84 10.02 -1.66 2.65
C GLY A 84 8.66 -1.61 1.95
N ASP A 85 8.35 -0.49 1.31
CA ASP A 85 7.08 -0.29 0.58
C ASP A 85 7.12 -1.02 -0.78
N PRO A 86 6.38 -2.15 -0.94
CA PRO A 86 6.33 -2.89 -2.19
C PRO A 86 5.45 -2.24 -3.26
N ALA A 87 4.72 -1.17 -2.95
CA ALA A 87 3.75 -0.56 -3.85
C ALA A 87 4.44 0.04 -5.06
N SER A 88 5.63 0.61 -4.85
CA SER A 88 6.48 1.18 -5.91
C SER A 88 6.68 0.19 -7.05
N ILE A 89 7.15 -1.03 -6.76
CA ILE A 89 7.41 -2.05 -7.78
C ILE A 89 6.10 -2.62 -8.37
N GLY A 90 5.03 -2.71 -7.57
CA GLY A 90 3.70 -3.08 -8.05
C GLY A 90 3.15 -2.10 -9.09
N PHE A 91 3.30 -0.80 -8.87
CA PHE A 91 2.90 0.24 -9.82
C PHE A 91 3.81 0.32 -11.03
N ILE A 92 5.14 0.14 -10.90
CA ILE A 92 6.06 0.14 -12.05
C ILE A 92 5.74 -1.04 -12.97
N SER A 93 5.55 -2.24 -12.42
CA SER A 93 5.25 -3.44 -13.20
C SER A 93 3.89 -3.36 -13.92
N LEU A 94 2.85 -2.83 -13.24
CA LEU A 94 1.56 -2.51 -13.87
C LEU A 94 1.75 -1.54 -15.04
N SER A 95 2.41 -0.41 -14.78
CA SER A 95 2.52 0.71 -15.71
C SER A 95 3.37 0.37 -16.93
N ALA A 96 4.43 -0.41 -16.75
CA ALA A 96 5.28 -0.86 -17.85
C ALA A 96 4.50 -1.74 -18.84
N GLY A 97 3.74 -2.72 -18.33
CA GLY A 97 2.89 -3.57 -19.15
C GLY A 97 1.82 -2.74 -19.87
N THR A 98 1.10 -1.90 -19.11
CA THR A 98 0.01 -1.08 -19.66
C THR A 98 0.52 -0.09 -20.71
N LEU A 99 1.67 0.55 -20.50
CA LEU A 99 2.26 1.43 -21.49
C LEU A 99 2.57 0.66 -22.77
N LEU A 100 3.25 -0.49 -22.65
CA LEU A 100 3.68 -1.24 -23.83
C LEU A 100 2.47 -1.74 -24.63
N ILE A 101 1.45 -2.32 -24.01
CA ILE A 101 0.26 -2.80 -24.76
C ILE A 101 -0.50 -1.65 -25.41
N SER A 102 -0.53 -0.50 -24.73
CA SER A 102 -1.21 0.68 -25.23
C SER A 102 -0.50 1.27 -26.45
N LEU A 103 0.83 1.25 -26.49
CA LEU A 103 1.62 1.62 -27.65
C LEU A 103 1.34 0.71 -28.86
N TYR A 104 1.06 -0.57 -28.63
CA TYR A 104 0.63 -1.52 -29.67
C TYR A 104 -0.81 -1.27 -30.12
N ASN A 105 -1.72 -0.97 -29.18
CA ASN A 105 -3.10 -0.62 -29.50
C ASN A 105 -3.19 0.65 -30.37
N VAL A 106 -2.31 1.63 -30.12
CA VAL A 106 -2.20 2.83 -30.99
C VAL A 106 -1.37 2.60 -32.26
N GLN A 107 -0.83 1.39 -32.45
CA GLN A 107 0.02 0.97 -33.57
C GLN A 107 1.26 1.88 -33.75
N THR A 108 1.93 2.20 -32.65
CA THR A 108 3.15 3.00 -32.67
C THR A 108 4.17 2.36 -33.61
N ARG A 109 4.74 3.14 -34.52
CA ARG A 109 5.68 2.67 -35.56
C ARG A 109 5.08 1.61 -36.52
N GLY A 110 3.76 1.50 -36.63
CA GLY A 110 3.09 0.51 -37.49
C GLY A 110 3.17 -0.92 -36.97
N ILE A 111 3.51 -1.10 -35.68
CA ILE A 111 3.56 -2.43 -35.07
C ILE A 111 2.13 -2.92 -34.82
N THR A 112 1.80 -4.07 -35.39
CA THR A 112 0.49 -4.72 -35.25
C THR A 112 0.57 -6.09 -34.56
N THR A 113 1.76 -6.66 -34.42
CA THR A 113 1.97 -8.02 -33.90
C THR A 113 2.54 -7.97 -32.48
N PRO A 114 1.83 -8.43 -31.44
CA PRO A 114 2.23 -8.26 -30.03
C PRO A 114 3.37 -9.17 -29.54
N SER A 115 4.13 -9.85 -30.40
CA SER A 115 5.08 -10.91 -29.98
C SER A 115 6.12 -10.50 -28.94
N VAL A 116 6.60 -9.25 -28.96
CA VAL A 116 7.61 -8.76 -28.01
C VAL A 116 7.00 -8.50 -26.62
N ILE A 117 5.70 -8.21 -26.53
CA ILE A 117 5.07 -7.89 -25.25
C ILE A 117 5.01 -9.09 -24.31
N LEU A 118 5.02 -10.32 -24.85
CA LEU A 118 4.93 -11.55 -24.05
C LEU A 118 6.07 -11.66 -23.02
N GLY A 119 7.28 -11.22 -23.37
CA GLY A 119 8.42 -11.26 -22.45
C GLY A 119 8.22 -10.35 -21.24
N LEU A 120 7.76 -9.11 -21.48
CA LEU A 120 7.45 -8.16 -20.41
C LEU A 120 6.23 -8.64 -19.60
N ALA A 121 5.19 -9.11 -20.28
CA ALA A 121 3.96 -9.59 -19.68
C ALA A 121 4.25 -10.73 -18.70
N LEU A 122 4.94 -11.79 -19.12
CA LEU A 122 5.24 -12.95 -18.27
C LEU A 122 6.27 -12.63 -17.18
N GLY A 123 7.37 -11.96 -17.54
CA GLY A 123 8.48 -11.74 -16.62
C GLY A 123 8.18 -10.66 -15.59
N PHE A 124 7.83 -9.47 -16.06
CA PHE A 124 7.77 -8.29 -15.19
C PHE A 124 6.34 -7.99 -14.73
N SER A 125 5.40 -7.85 -15.66
CA SER A 125 4.03 -7.47 -15.32
C SER A 125 3.20 -8.61 -14.73
N SER A 126 3.67 -9.87 -14.79
CA SER A 126 3.04 -11.00 -14.09
C SER A 126 3.78 -11.34 -12.80
N ILE A 127 5.00 -11.88 -12.90
CA ILE A 127 5.71 -12.46 -11.76
C ILE A 127 6.07 -11.38 -10.73
N VAL A 128 6.74 -10.31 -11.16
CA VAL A 128 7.15 -9.24 -10.24
C VAL A 128 5.93 -8.55 -9.63
N GLN A 129 4.89 -8.31 -10.43
CA GLN A 129 3.66 -7.69 -9.93
C GLN A 129 2.92 -8.57 -8.91
N THR A 130 2.84 -9.88 -9.15
CA THR A 130 2.24 -10.85 -8.22
C THR A 130 3.02 -10.89 -6.90
N ILE A 131 4.35 -10.90 -6.97
CA ILE A 131 5.21 -10.84 -5.78
C ILE A 131 4.96 -9.55 -5.01
N ALA A 132 4.87 -8.40 -5.69
CA ALA A 132 4.53 -7.12 -5.05
C ALA A 132 3.20 -7.21 -4.29
N GLY A 133 2.17 -7.83 -4.88
CA GLY A 133 0.88 -8.06 -4.22
C GLY A 133 0.99 -8.94 -2.97
N ILE A 134 1.79 -10.01 -3.00
CA ILE A 134 2.04 -10.86 -1.82
C ILE A 134 2.76 -10.07 -0.72
N LEU A 135 3.69 -9.19 -1.08
CA LEU A 135 4.43 -8.34 -0.13
C LEU A 135 3.55 -7.23 0.46
N GLU A 136 2.61 -6.68 -0.31
CA GLU A 136 1.59 -5.75 0.19
C GLU A 136 0.68 -6.41 1.22
N TRP A 137 0.32 -7.68 1.01
CA TRP A 137 -0.45 -8.44 1.98
C TRP A 137 0.30 -8.58 3.31
N ALA A 138 1.60 -8.90 3.23
CA ALA A 138 2.47 -8.97 4.41
C ALA A 138 2.64 -7.60 5.11
N SER A 139 2.51 -6.50 4.36
CA SER A 139 2.57 -5.13 4.88
C SER A 139 1.23 -4.61 5.44
N GLY A 140 0.16 -5.40 5.34
CA GLY A 140 -1.17 -5.06 5.86
C GLY A 140 -2.03 -4.21 4.91
N ASN A 141 -1.64 -4.07 3.64
CA ASN A 141 -2.38 -3.30 2.64
C ASN A 141 -3.21 -4.21 1.74
N THR A 142 -4.45 -4.48 2.16
CA THR A 142 -5.36 -5.37 1.41
C THR A 142 -5.68 -4.86 0.01
N PHE A 143 -5.85 -3.54 -0.16
CA PHE A 143 -6.21 -2.97 -1.46
C PHE A 143 -5.12 -3.27 -2.49
N ALA A 144 -3.87 -2.90 -2.19
CA ALA A 144 -2.76 -3.09 -3.10
C ALA A 144 -2.41 -4.57 -3.29
N ALA A 145 -2.54 -5.38 -2.23
CA ALA A 145 -2.33 -6.83 -2.31
C ALA A 145 -3.22 -7.50 -3.36
N ILE A 146 -4.53 -7.22 -3.29
CA ILE A 146 -5.50 -7.78 -4.23
C ILE A 146 -5.32 -7.17 -5.61
N ALA A 147 -5.15 -5.84 -5.71
CA ALA A 147 -4.96 -5.18 -6.99
C ALA A 147 -3.73 -5.71 -7.77
N PHE A 148 -2.55 -5.75 -7.15
CA PHE A 148 -1.33 -6.19 -7.83
C PHE A 148 -1.34 -7.68 -8.14
N THR A 149 -1.85 -8.52 -7.24
CA THR A 149 -1.98 -9.96 -7.52
C THR A 149 -2.96 -10.22 -8.67
N SER A 150 -4.10 -9.51 -8.70
CA SER A 150 -5.07 -9.61 -9.80
C SER A 150 -4.46 -9.18 -11.13
N TYR A 151 -3.78 -8.03 -11.20
CA TYR A 151 -3.16 -7.60 -12.45
C TYR A 151 -1.97 -8.46 -12.87
N GLY A 152 -1.23 -9.03 -11.91
CA GLY A 152 -0.24 -10.07 -12.21
C GLY A 152 -0.87 -11.30 -12.88
N GLY A 153 -2.04 -11.73 -12.41
CA GLY A 153 -2.84 -12.78 -13.04
C GLY A 153 -3.43 -12.38 -14.40
N PHE A 154 -3.83 -11.12 -14.58
CA PHE A 154 -4.25 -10.57 -15.86
C PHE A 154 -3.13 -10.73 -16.88
N TRP A 155 -1.93 -10.21 -16.60
CA TRP A 155 -0.82 -10.27 -17.54
C TRP A 155 -0.41 -11.70 -17.89
N PHE A 156 -0.46 -12.61 -16.92
CA PHE A 156 -0.12 -14.00 -17.14
C PHE A 156 -1.16 -14.66 -18.05
N SER A 157 -2.44 -14.53 -17.72
CA SER A 157 -3.53 -15.11 -18.52
C SER A 157 -3.64 -14.48 -19.91
N PHE A 158 -3.35 -13.18 -20.04
CA PHE A 158 -3.35 -12.49 -21.33
C PHE A 158 -2.19 -12.94 -22.21
N ALA A 159 -0.98 -13.15 -21.64
CA ALA A 159 0.15 -13.69 -22.38
C ALA A 159 -0.13 -15.10 -22.92
N VAL A 160 -0.81 -15.95 -22.14
CA VAL A 160 -1.22 -17.30 -22.56
C VAL A 160 -2.05 -17.29 -23.85
N LEU A 161 -2.85 -16.26 -24.11
CA LEU A 161 -3.62 -16.14 -25.35
C LEU A 161 -2.73 -16.14 -26.60
N TYR A 162 -1.48 -15.69 -26.49
CA TYR A 162 -0.56 -15.49 -27.61
C TYR A 162 0.60 -16.50 -27.64
N ILE A 163 0.70 -17.40 -26.66
CA ILE A 163 1.72 -18.45 -26.63
C ILE A 163 1.23 -19.61 -27.52
N PRO A 164 1.94 -19.97 -28.61
CA PRO A 164 1.47 -20.97 -29.58
C PRO A 164 1.13 -22.32 -28.96
N GLN A 165 1.88 -22.75 -27.94
CA GLN A 165 1.71 -24.06 -27.28
C GLN A 165 0.36 -24.24 -26.57
N PHE A 166 -0.35 -23.15 -26.26
CA PHE A 166 -1.70 -23.23 -25.70
C PHE A 166 -2.79 -23.27 -26.78
N GLU A 167 -2.42 -23.11 -28.05
CA GLU A 167 -3.30 -23.25 -29.22
C GLU A 167 -4.56 -22.34 -29.18
N VAL A 168 -4.56 -21.28 -28.35
CA VAL A 168 -5.72 -20.39 -28.19
C VAL A 168 -6.02 -19.68 -29.50
N THR A 169 -5.08 -18.93 -30.07
CA THR A 169 -5.27 -18.24 -31.36
C THR A 169 -5.47 -19.22 -32.52
N ALA A 170 -4.81 -20.38 -32.49
CA ALA A 170 -4.91 -21.40 -33.53
C ALA A 170 -6.31 -22.03 -33.60
N SER A 171 -6.99 -22.16 -32.46
CA SER A 171 -8.38 -22.66 -32.40
C SER A 171 -9.39 -21.79 -33.17
N TYR A 172 -9.04 -20.53 -33.46
CA TYR A 172 -9.86 -19.59 -34.24
C TYR A 172 -9.35 -19.40 -35.68
N ALA A 173 -8.47 -20.26 -36.20
CA ALA A 173 -7.87 -20.08 -37.53
C ALA A 173 -8.90 -20.05 -38.68
N SER A 174 -10.07 -20.70 -38.51
CA SER A 174 -11.16 -20.69 -39.49
C SER A 174 -11.95 -19.39 -39.54
N ASP A 175 -12.02 -18.65 -38.42
CA ASP A 175 -12.70 -17.36 -38.32
C ASP A 175 -12.04 -16.47 -37.25
N ILE A 176 -11.18 -15.58 -37.71
CA ILE A 176 -10.43 -14.64 -36.86
C ILE A 176 -11.37 -13.64 -36.17
N SER A 177 -12.56 -13.37 -36.71
CA SER A 177 -13.52 -12.47 -36.06
C SER A 177 -14.05 -13.07 -34.76
N MET A 178 -14.14 -14.41 -34.66
CA MET A 178 -14.51 -15.10 -33.43
C MET A 178 -13.46 -14.91 -32.33
N LEU A 179 -12.17 -14.85 -32.66
CA LEU A 179 -11.12 -14.58 -31.68
C LEU A 179 -11.35 -13.22 -31.01
N ALA A 180 -11.65 -12.18 -31.81
CA ALA A 180 -11.92 -10.87 -31.27
C ALA A 180 -13.21 -10.82 -30.43
N ASN A 181 -14.24 -11.57 -30.85
CA ASN A 181 -15.46 -11.77 -30.06
C ASN A 181 -15.22 -12.59 -28.77
N GLY A 182 -14.10 -13.32 -28.67
CA GLY A 182 -13.65 -13.95 -27.42
C GLY A 182 -12.83 -13.01 -26.53
N ILE A 183 -11.93 -12.21 -27.11
CA ILE A 183 -11.10 -11.24 -26.38
C ILE A 183 -11.94 -10.09 -25.81
N GLY A 184 -12.97 -9.64 -26.54
CA GLY A 184 -13.87 -8.58 -26.10
C GLY A 184 -14.49 -8.83 -24.72
N PRO A 185 -15.26 -9.91 -24.51
CA PRO A 185 -15.83 -10.27 -23.22
C PRO A 185 -14.79 -10.55 -22.13
N TYR A 186 -13.64 -11.12 -22.47
CA TYR A 186 -12.51 -11.27 -21.54
C TYR A 186 -12.07 -9.89 -20.99
N LEU A 187 -11.94 -8.88 -21.85
CA LEU A 187 -11.60 -7.51 -21.44
C LEU A 187 -12.75 -6.80 -20.71
N VAL A 188 -14.01 -7.10 -21.03
CA VAL A 188 -15.17 -6.61 -20.26
C VAL A 188 -15.11 -7.08 -18.81
N MET A 189 -14.81 -8.36 -18.58
CA MET A 189 -14.63 -8.90 -17.23
C MET A 189 -13.54 -8.15 -16.46
N TRP A 190 -12.40 -7.88 -17.09
CA TRP A 190 -11.32 -7.08 -16.49
C TRP A 190 -11.68 -5.62 -16.29
N GLY A 191 -12.52 -5.04 -17.15
CA GLY A 191 -13.15 -3.74 -16.95
C GLY A 191 -13.99 -3.72 -15.67
N ILE A 192 -14.85 -4.71 -15.46
CA ILE A 192 -15.66 -4.82 -14.22
C ILE A 192 -14.77 -4.91 -12.98
N ILE A 193 -13.73 -5.75 -13.01
CA ILE A 193 -12.78 -5.89 -11.89
C ILE A 193 -12.08 -4.54 -11.63
N THR A 194 -11.65 -3.84 -12.67
CA THR A 194 -10.98 -2.54 -12.57
C THR A 194 -11.93 -1.47 -12.02
N PHE A 195 -13.20 -1.48 -12.42
CA PHE A 195 -14.22 -0.60 -11.89
C PHE A 195 -14.43 -0.80 -10.38
N LEU A 196 -14.39 -2.05 -9.89
CA LEU A 196 -14.45 -2.33 -8.45
C LEU A 196 -13.23 -1.73 -7.72
N PHE A 197 -12.04 -1.83 -8.29
CA PHE A 197 -10.86 -1.17 -7.72
C PHE A 197 -10.93 0.35 -7.77
N LEU A 198 -11.50 0.94 -8.84
CA LEU A 198 -11.77 2.37 -8.92
C LEU A 198 -12.65 2.81 -7.74
N LEU A 199 -13.77 2.12 -7.51
CA LEU A 199 -14.67 2.42 -6.39
C LEU A 199 -13.97 2.28 -5.03
N ALA A 200 -13.20 1.21 -4.85
CA ALA A 200 -12.43 1.00 -3.62
C ALA A 200 -11.32 2.06 -3.42
N SER A 201 -10.81 2.68 -4.49
CA SER A 201 -9.78 3.70 -4.43
C SER A 201 -10.30 5.11 -4.10
N LEU A 202 -11.61 5.37 -4.11
CA LEU A 202 -12.19 6.73 -4.02
C LEU A 202 -11.82 7.50 -2.74
N ARG A 203 -11.37 6.81 -1.69
CA ARG A 203 -10.96 7.42 -0.41
C ARG A 203 -9.46 7.35 -0.14
N SER A 204 -8.67 6.98 -1.14
CA SER A 204 -7.22 6.80 -1.03
C SER A 204 -6.47 8.08 -1.39
N SER A 205 -6.30 8.36 -2.67
CA SER A 205 -5.61 9.56 -3.19
C SER A 205 -6.06 9.87 -4.60
N ILE A 206 -5.93 11.15 -5.01
CA ILE A 206 -6.24 11.59 -6.37
C ILE A 206 -5.37 10.86 -7.40
N ALA A 207 -4.09 10.61 -7.08
CA ALA A 207 -3.19 9.86 -7.95
C ALA A 207 -3.71 8.44 -8.25
N LEU A 208 -4.16 7.72 -7.21
CA LEU A 208 -4.66 6.36 -7.35
C LEU A 208 -6.00 6.31 -8.08
N ILE A 209 -6.91 7.23 -7.78
CA ILE A 209 -8.19 7.37 -8.49
C ILE A 209 -7.95 7.64 -9.97
N SER A 210 -7.01 8.53 -10.30
CA SER A 210 -6.68 8.86 -11.69
C SER A 210 -6.13 7.65 -12.45
N LEU A 211 -5.25 6.87 -11.83
CA LEU A 211 -4.75 5.62 -12.40
C LEU A 211 -5.90 4.65 -12.73
N PHE A 212 -6.74 4.32 -11.75
CA PHE A 212 -7.80 3.34 -11.93
C PHE A 212 -8.89 3.83 -12.89
N LEU A 213 -9.20 5.14 -12.92
CA LEU A 213 -10.16 5.71 -13.85
C LEU A 213 -9.67 5.59 -15.29
N MET A 214 -8.42 5.97 -15.57
CA MET A 214 -7.86 5.87 -16.91
C MET A 214 -7.72 4.41 -17.35
N LEU A 215 -7.35 3.52 -16.43
CA LEU A 215 -7.24 2.09 -16.70
C LEU A 215 -8.61 1.45 -16.98
N ASP A 216 -9.65 1.84 -16.23
CA ASP A 216 -11.03 1.38 -16.44
C ASP A 216 -11.53 1.78 -17.84
N LEU A 217 -11.40 3.06 -18.20
CA LEU A 217 -11.76 3.55 -19.54
C LEU A 217 -10.98 2.84 -20.65
N SER A 218 -9.69 2.54 -20.42
CA SER A 218 -8.86 1.77 -21.33
C SER A 218 -9.43 0.36 -21.56
N PHE A 219 -9.83 -0.35 -20.51
CA PHE A 219 -10.44 -1.68 -20.64
C PHE A 219 -11.76 -1.63 -21.42
N TRP A 220 -12.66 -0.71 -21.08
CA TRP A 220 -13.96 -0.59 -21.76
C TRP A 220 -13.82 -0.26 -23.24
N LEU A 221 -12.96 0.69 -23.60
CA LEU A 221 -12.74 1.05 -25.00
C LEU A 221 -11.98 -0.03 -25.76
N THR A 222 -10.99 -0.68 -25.15
CA THR A 222 -10.28 -1.79 -25.80
C THR A 222 -11.25 -2.95 -26.07
N ALA A 223 -12.08 -3.32 -25.09
CA ALA A 223 -13.12 -4.34 -25.25
C ALA A 223 -14.11 -3.98 -26.37
N ALA A 224 -14.61 -2.73 -26.39
CA ALA A 224 -15.48 -2.24 -27.45
C ALA A 224 -14.79 -2.26 -28.83
N GLY A 225 -13.49 -1.93 -28.89
CA GLY A 225 -12.68 -2.01 -30.11
C GLY A 225 -12.61 -3.43 -30.68
N TYR A 226 -12.40 -4.43 -29.82
CA TYR A 226 -12.45 -5.84 -30.23
C TYR A 226 -13.87 -6.28 -30.65
N LEU A 227 -14.91 -5.97 -29.86
CA LEU A 227 -16.28 -6.39 -30.18
C LEU A 227 -16.84 -5.75 -31.45
N SER A 228 -16.50 -4.48 -31.70
CA SER A 228 -16.95 -3.75 -32.88
C SER A 228 -16.03 -3.91 -34.09
N GLN A 229 -14.88 -4.58 -33.93
CA GLN A 229 -13.82 -4.68 -34.94
C GLN A 229 -13.39 -3.30 -35.47
N ASN A 230 -13.42 -2.27 -34.62
CA ASN A 230 -13.14 -0.90 -35.00
C ASN A 230 -11.80 -0.44 -34.43
N GLU A 231 -10.81 -0.32 -35.32
CA GLU A 231 -9.46 0.11 -34.97
C GLU A 231 -9.42 1.48 -34.30
N LYS A 232 -10.30 2.44 -34.68
CA LYS A 232 -10.31 3.77 -34.07
C LYS A 232 -10.67 3.72 -32.59
N ILE A 233 -11.59 2.84 -32.22
CA ILE A 233 -12.00 2.64 -30.82
C ILE A 233 -10.88 1.95 -30.05
N LEU A 234 -10.22 0.95 -30.67
CA LEU A 234 -9.07 0.26 -30.09
C LEU A 234 -7.91 1.25 -29.82
N LYS A 235 -7.63 2.14 -30.77
CA LYS A 235 -6.64 3.23 -30.60
C LYS A 235 -7.05 4.19 -29.48
N GLY A 236 -8.35 4.49 -29.35
CA GLY A 236 -8.90 5.24 -28.23
C GLY A 236 -8.60 4.59 -26.88
N GLY A 237 -8.83 3.27 -26.77
CA GLY A 237 -8.47 2.48 -25.58
C GLY A 237 -6.98 2.54 -25.27
N GLY A 238 -6.12 2.40 -26.29
CA GLY A 238 -4.67 2.60 -26.15
C GLY A 238 -4.30 4.01 -25.66
N GLY A 239 -4.99 5.05 -26.11
CA GLY A 239 -4.78 6.42 -25.61
C GLY A 239 -5.00 6.55 -24.09
N PHE A 240 -6.11 6.00 -23.60
CA PHE A 240 -6.39 5.97 -22.15
C PHE A 240 -5.41 5.07 -21.40
N GLY A 241 -4.98 3.96 -21.98
CA GLY A 241 -3.98 3.09 -21.37
C GLY A 241 -2.60 3.76 -21.24
N ILE A 242 -2.19 4.59 -22.20
CA ILE A 242 -0.98 5.44 -22.08
C ILE A 242 -1.13 6.41 -20.90
N ALA A 243 -2.27 7.10 -20.81
CA ALA A 243 -2.54 8.00 -19.69
C ALA A 243 -2.51 7.27 -18.33
N ALA A 244 -3.14 6.10 -18.27
CA ALA A 244 -3.14 5.24 -17.08
C ALA A 244 -1.72 4.85 -16.66
N ALA A 245 -0.87 4.46 -17.62
CA ALA A 245 0.51 4.10 -17.32
C ALA A 245 1.31 5.27 -16.73
N PHE A 246 1.12 6.50 -17.24
CA PHE A 246 1.77 7.66 -16.64
C PHE A 246 1.25 8.01 -15.24
N CYS A 247 -0.06 7.86 -14.99
CA CYS A 247 -0.60 7.96 -13.62
C CYS A 247 -0.01 6.90 -12.69
N GLY A 248 0.21 5.68 -13.18
CA GLY A 248 0.81 4.60 -12.41
C GLY A 248 2.31 4.82 -12.15
N PHE A 249 3.07 5.32 -13.13
CA PHE A 249 4.46 5.74 -12.90
C PHE A 249 4.54 6.90 -11.90
N TYR A 250 3.58 7.81 -11.90
CA TYR A 250 3.49 8.86 -10.90
C TYR A 250 3.22 8.30 -9.49
N ALA A 251 2.27 7.36 -9.37
CA ALA A 251 2.01 6.67 -8.10
C ALA A 251 3.23 5.88 -7.61
N ALA A 252 3.94 5.19 -8.52
CA ALA A 252 5.19 4.50 -8.23
C ALA A 252 6.27 5.45 -7.72
N LEU A 253 6.44 6.61 -8.37
CA LEU A 253 7.41 7.61 -7.94
C LEU A 253 7.06 8.12 -6.54
N ALA A 254 5.78 8.37 -6.28
CA ALA A 254 5.32 8.83 -4.97
C ALA A 254 5.61 7.85 -3.83
N THR A 255 5.51 6.54 -4.08
CA THR A 255 5.83 5.50 -3.08
C THR A 255 7.32 5.18 -3.00
N LEU A 256 8.08 5.42 -4.08
CA LEU A 256 9.53 5.23 -4.10
C LEU A 256 10.28 6.36 -3.37
N LEU A 257 9.78 7.59 -3.43
CA LEU A 257 10.39 8.74 -2.77
C LEU A 257 10.05 8.76 -1.27
N SER A 258 11.07 8.84 -0.42
CA SER A 258 10.92 8.98 1.02
C SER A 258 11.59 10.26 1.53
N GLY A 259 11.05 10.86 2.59
CA GLY A 259 11.61 12.08 3.19
C GLY A 259 13.04 11.92 3.73
N HIS A 260 13.52 10.68 3.89
CA HIS A 260 14.87 10.36 4.36
C HIS A 260 15.86 10.10 3.20
N THR A 261 15.36 9.74 2.01
CA THR A 261 16.21 9.32 0.88
C THR A 261 16.11 10.25 -0.33
N SER A 262 15.14 11.17 -0.35
CA SER A 262 14.80 11.96 -1.53
C SER A 262 14.88 13.46 -1.27
N PHE A 263 15.34 14.21 -2.28
CA PHE A 263 15.44 15.68 -2.21
C PHE A 263 14.08 16.40 -2.31
N PHE A 264 13.07 15.70 -2.83
CA PHE A 264 11.72 16.24 -3.00
C PHE A 264 10.69 15.12 -2.83
N LEU A 265 9.45 15.53 -2.58
CA LEU A 265 8.28 14.66 -2.50
C LEU A 265 7.24 15.15 -3.51
N VAL A 266 6.43 14.23 -4.02
CA VAL A 266 5.37 14.54 -4.99
C VAL A 266 4.00 14.46 -4.32
N PRO A 267 3.08 15.41 -4.60
CA PRO A 267 1.78 15.43 -3.95
C PRO A 267 0.84 14.37 -4.56
N THR A 268 0.33 13.44 -3.75
CA THR A 268 -0.63 12.42 -4.22
C THR A 268 -2.08 12.85 -4.11
N GLY A 269 -2.35 13.93 -3.37
CA GLY A 269 -3.71 14.39 -3.04
C GLY A 269 -4.41 13.40 -2.12
N ASP A 270 -3.92 13.29 -0.88
CA ASP A 270 -4.46 12.38 0.14
C ASP A 270 -5.91 12.74 0.50
N LEU A 271 -6.81 11.78 0.42
CA LEU A 271 -8.25 11.95 0.69
C LEU A 271 -8.69 11.23 1.96
N ARG A 272 -7.74 10.71 2.74
CA ARG A 272 -8.04 10.07 4.03
C ARG A 272 -8.64 11.10 4.99
N PRO A 273 -9.63 10.73 5.81
CA PRO A 273 -10.18 11.64 6.81
C PRO A 273 -9.08 12.06 7.78
N GLU A 274 -8.91 13.38 7.97
CA GLU A 274 -8.04 13.89 9.02
C GLU A 274 -8.52 13.37 10.38
N LEU A 275 -7.61 12.75 11.15
CA LEU A 275 -7.93 12.40 12.52
C LEU A 275 -8.20 13.70 13.29
N PRO A 276 -9.30 13.81 14.07
CA PRO A 276 -9.56 15.02 14.82
C PRO A 276 -8.40 15.26 15.78
N HIS A 277 -7.67 16.37 15.58
CA HIS A 277 -6.72 16.86 16.57
C HIS A 277 -7.48 17.01 17.89
N LYS A 278 -7.13 16.20 18.89
CA LYS A 278 -7.57 16.45 20.27
C LYS A 278 -7.07 17.84 20.63
N ARG A 279 -7.97 18.83 20.65
CA ARG A 279 -7.73 20.09 21.33
C ARG A 279 -7.52 19.73 22.79
N ALA A 280 -6.28 19.86 23.25
CA ALA A 280 -5.91 19.77 24.65
C ALA A 280 -6.55 20.91 25.44
#